data_AF-A0A8J4XRI8-F1
#
_entry.id   AF-A0A8J4XRI8-F1
#
_cell.length_a   1.000
_cell.length_b   1.000
_cell.length_c   1.000
_cell.angle_alpha   90.00
_cell.angle_beta   90.00
_cell.angle_gamma   90.00
#
_symmetry.space_group_name_H-M   'P 1'
#
loop_
_entity.id
_entity.type
_entity.pdbx_description
1 polymer ?
#
loop_
_entity_poly.entity_id
_entity_poly.type
_entity_poly.pdbx_seq_one_letter_code
_entity_poly.pdbx_strand_id
1 'polypeptide(L)'
;MSKSFKLVEPRGAEAAPSTSAQPAPETDWPLCFICQETTPESLTSPSQNTRQDKGSSYSILAGHLRRFNELGLLPNSFLLSRLDEGSGVEAALSANNARYHKTCRLRYNKTKLDRAEKRHLKIGADEEEEVVDRKRTRYLSRPSSTETKHQEVKCFFCGEAPGSAGLHEAATFQLDSRVRSCALIMDDMDLLTQLNVGDMVAQEAKYHRNCLLNLYNRAR
;
A
#
# COMPACT_ATOMS: atom_id res chain seq x y z
N MET A 1 12.25 -67.85 49.70
CA MET A 1 12.18 -66.59 50.48
C MET A 1 11.43 -65.56 49.66
N SER A 2 10.17 -65.35 49.99
CA SER A 2 9.21 -64.52 49.25
C SER A 2 9.54 -63.05 49.44
N LYS A 3 9.89 -62.34 48.35
CA LYS A 3 10.11 -60.89 48.37
C LYS A 3 8.83 -60.20 47.90
N SER A 4 8.10 -59.64 48.85
CA SER A 4 6.91 -58.82 48.65
C SER A 4 7.33 -57.45 48.11
N PHE A 5 6.96 -57.13 46.87
CA PHE A 5 7.12 -55.78 46.33
C PHE A 5 5.86 -54.98 46.65
N LYS A 6 6.03 -53.91 47.44
CA LYS A 6 4.96 -52.96 47.75
C LYS A 6 4.70 -52.09 46.52
N LEU A 7 3.48 -52.16 46.00
CA LEU A 7 2.95 -51.21 45.04
C LEU A 7 2.74 -49.87 45.77
N VAL A 8 3.52 -48.85 45.39
CA VAL A 8 3.35 -47.47 45.85
C VAL A 8 2.55 -46.76 44.77
N GLU A 9 1.29 -46.42 45.07
CA GLU A 9 0.50 -45.53 44.23
C GLU A 9 1.08 -44.11 44.28
N PRO A 10 1.20 -43.41 43.13
CA PRO A 10 1.57 -42.00 43.14
C PRO A 10 0.36 -41.19 43.61
N ARG A 11 0.39 -40.77 44.88
CA ARG A 11 -0.49 -39.74 45.44
C ARG A 11 -0.20 -38.40 44.76
N GLY A 12 -1.20 -37.92 44.02
CA GLY A 12 -1.56 -36.49 43.93
C GLY A 12 -0.45 -35.54 43.50
N ALA A 13 -0.20 -35.45 42.21
CA ALA A 13 0.37 -34.25 41.61
C ALA A 13 -0.77 -33.45 40.98
N GLU A 14 -1.42 -32.58 41.75
CA GLU A 14 -2.25 -31.50 41.20
C GLU A 14 -2.66 -30.51 42.29
N ALA A 15 -1.93 -29.40 42.37
CA ALA A 15 -2.39 -28.04 42.70
C ALA A 15 -1.17 -27.18 43.06
N ALA A 16 -0.39 -26.80 42.04
CA ALA A 16 0.44 -25.60 42.14
C ALA A 16 -0.46 -24.39 41.85
N PRO A 17 -0.57 -23.39 42.73
CA PRO A 17 -1.31 -22.17 42.47
C PRO A 17 -0.38 -21.19 41.76
N SER A 18 -0.23 -21.36 40.44
CA SER A 18 0.47 -20.40 39.58
C SER A 18 -0.19 -20.52 38.22
N THR A 19 -0.99 -19.55 37.79
CA THR A 19 -0.43 -18.43 37.06
C THR A 19 -1.50 -17.35 37.02
N SER A 20 -1.16 -16.19 37.57
CA SER A 20 -1.82 -14.92 37.29
C SER A 20 -2.09 -14.81 35.79
N ALA A 21 -3.33 -15.05 35.38
CA ALA A 21 -3.81 -14.69 34.07
C ALA A 21 -3.54 -13.19 33.93
N GLN A 22 -2.57 -12.84 33.09
CA GLN A 22 -2.41 -11.47 32.63
C GLN A 22 -3.79 -11.02 32.13
N PRO A 23 -4.36 -9.90 32.62
CA PRO A 23 -5.60 -9.40 32.05
C PRO A 23 -5.35 -9.19 30.56
N ALA A 24 -6.23 -9.76 29.73
CA ALA A 24 -6.28 -9.44 28.31
C ALA A 24 -6.25 -7.91 28.19
N PRO A 25 -5.53 -7.34 27.20
CA PRO A 25 -5.42 -5.89 27.13
C PRO A 25 -6.83 -5.29 27.08
N GLU A 26 -7.26 -4.59 28.12
CA GLU A 26 -8.64 -4.10 28.15
C GLU A 26 -8.79 -3.01 27.09
N THR A 27 -9.87 -3.07 26.32
CA THR A 27 -10.13 -2.03 25.32
C THR A 27 -10.83 -0.87 26.00
N ASP A 28 -10.17 0.29 26.04
CA ASP A 28 -10.81 1.53 26.41
C ASP A 28 -11.84 1.96 25.35
N TRP A 29 -13.07 1.51 25.53
CA TRP A 29 -14.24 1.85 24.70
C TRP A 29 -14.59 3.34 24.60
N PRO A 30 -14.29 4.24 25.57
CA PRO A 30 -14.53 5.67 25.36
C PRO A 30 -13.55 6.29 24.36
N LEU A 31 -12.41 5.66 24.10
CA LEU A 31 -11.41 6.08 23.11
C LEU A 31 -11.70 5.45 21.74
N CYS A 32 -10.89 5.82 20.74
CA CYS A 32 -10.96 5.14 19.46
C CYS A 32 -10.50 3.70 19.60
N PHE A 33 -11.38 2.72 19.41
CA PHE A 33 -11.04 1.30 19.58
C PHE A 33 -9.91 0.79 18.65
N ILE A 34 -9.66 1.52 17.56
CA ILE A 34 -8.61 1.21 16.55
C ILE A 34 -7.23 1.68 16.99
N CYS A 35 -7.09 2.89 17.56
CA CYS A 35 -5.79 3.47 17.90
C CYS A 35 -5.56 3.67 19.40
N GLN A 36 -6.60 3.67 20.23
CA GLN A 36 -6.56 3.92 21.68
C GLN A 36 -5.87 5.23 22.09
N GLU A 37 -5.75 6.19 21.16
CA GLU A 37 -5.16 7.49 21.41
C GLU A 37 -6.24 8.57 21.54
N THR A 38 -5.99 9.55 22.41
CA THR A 38 -6.74 10.80 22.44
C THR A 38 -6.21 11.72 21.35
N THR A 39 -6.98 11.89 20.29
CA THR A 39 -6.66 12.85 19.23
C THR A 39 -7.63 14.03 19.27
N PRO A 40 -7.29 15.20 18.69
CA PRO A 40 -8.24 16.31 18.58
C PRO A 40 -9.40 16.02 17.60
N GLU A 41 -9.36 14.89 16.88
CA GLU A 41 -10.42 14.50 15.96
C GLU A 41 -11.64 13.99 16.74
N SER A 42 -12.83 14.44 16.35
CA SER A 42 -14.08 14.01 16.98
C SER A 42 -14.35 12.52 16.74
N LEU A 43 -14.56 11.77 17.83
CA LEU A 43 -14.95 10.37 17.79
C LEU A 43 -16.38 10.20 17.27
N THR A 44 -16.51 9.45 16.19
CA THR A 44 -17.80 9.10 15.56
C THR A 44 -18.16 7.65 15.90
N SER A 45 -19.45 7.36 16.06
CA SER A 45 -19.95 5.98 16.05
C SER A 45 -20.99 5.80 14.94
N PRO A 46 -21.06 4.61 14.31
CA PRO A 46 -22.09 4.30 13.32
C PRO A 46 -23.50 4.49 13.86
N SER A 47 -23.71 4.23 15.15
CA SER A 47 -24.98 4.44 15.85
C SER A 47 -25.51 5.89 15.79
N GLN A 48 -24.62 6.87 15.58
CA GLN A 48 -24.97 8.30 15.48
C GLN A 48 -25.41 8.72 14.08
N ASN A 49 -25.18 7.91 13.04
CA ASN A 49 -25.57 8.24 11.68
C ASN A 49 -26.98 7.70 11.41
N THR A 50 -27.97 8.59 11.39
CA THR A 50 -29.40 8.31 11.20
C THR A 50 -29.77 7.67 9.85
N ARG A 51 -28.80 7.40 8.96
CA ARG A 51 -29.04 6.96 7.57
C ARG A 51 -28.85 5.46 7.31
N GLN A 52 -28.40 4.64 8.27
CA GLN A 52 -28.16 3.21 8.03
C GLN A 52 -28.58 2.33 9.22
N ASP A 53 -29.04 1.11 8.91
CA ASP A 53 -29.32 0.06 9.88
C ASP A 53 -28.11 -0.16 10.78
N LYS A 54 -28.27 0.16 12.07
CA LYS A 54 -27.19 0.23 13.07
C LYS A 54 -26.35 -1.05 13.12
N GLY A 55 -26.98 -2.21 12.93
CA GLY A 55 -26.31 -3.52 12.91
C GLY A 55 -25.34 -3.70 11.73
N SER A 56 -25.74 -3.29 10.52
CA SER A 56 -24.96 -3.56 9.29
C SER A 56 -23.56 -2.92 9.31
N SER A 57 -23.42 -1.77 9.95
CA SER A 57 -22.19 -0.99 9.93
C SER A 57 -21.02 -1.60 10.72
N TYR A 58 -21.30 -2.21 11.87
CA TYR A 58 -20.30 -2.89 12.69
C TYR A 58 -19.96 -4.27 12.11
N SER A 59 -20.92 -5.01 11.55
CA SER A 59 -20.65 -6.29 10.87
C SER A 59 -19.68 -6.10 9.71
N ILE A 60 -19.88 -5.07 8.88
CA ILE A 60 -18.98 -4.76 7.76
C ILE A 60 -17.59 -4.36 8.27
N LEU A 61 -17.52 -3.55 9.34
CA LEU A 61 -16.25 -3.14 9.94
C LEU A 61 -15.48 -4.34 10.52
N ALA A 62 -16.15 -5.18 11.31
CA ALA A 62 -15.58 -6.39 11.88
C ALA A 62 -15.10 -7.35 10.78
N GLY A 63 -15.88 -7.51 9.71
CA GLY A 63 -15.51 -8.31 8.54
C GLY A 63 -14.24 -7.79 7.87
N HIS A 64 -14.14 -6.47 7.64
CA HIS A 64 -12.91 -5.89 7.07
C HIS A 64 -11.70 -6.11 7.97
N LEU A 65 -11.86 -5.87 9.28
CA LEU A 65 -10.79 -6.01 10.26
C LEU A 65 -10.25 -7.45 10.29
N ARG A 66 -11.13 -8.46 10.28
CA ARG A 66 -10.74 -9.88 10.18
C ARG A 66 -9.91 -10.16 8.92
N ARG A 67 -10.36 -9.69 7.76
CA ARG A 67 -9.58 -9.83 6.50
C ARG A 67 -8.23 -9.12 6.56
N PHE A 68 -8.15 -7.92 7.12
CA PHE A 68 -6.87 -7.24 7.29
C PHE A 68 -5.92 -7.98 8.24
N ASN A 69 -6.44 -8.69 9.24
CA ASN A 69 -5.66 -9.54 10.14
C ASN A 69 -5.11 -10.77 9.42
N GLU A 70 -5.95 -11.44 8.62
CA GLU A 70 -5.52 -12.57 7.77
C GLU A 70 -4.38 -12.17 6.82
N LEU A 71 -4.42 -10.93 6.31
CA LEU A 71 -3.38 -10.38 5.44
C LEU A 71 -2.15 -9.85 6.19
N GLY A 72 -2.11 -9.89 7.53
CA GLY A 72 -1.02 -9.33 8.34
C GLY A 72 -0.82 -7.82 8.19
N LEU A 73 -1.89 -7.09 7.83
CA LEU A 73 -1.85 -5.64 7.55
C LEU A 73 -2.42 -4.78 8.67
N LEU A 74 -2.78 -5.38 9.80
CA LEU A 74 -3.11 -4.65 11.01
C LEU A 74 -1.82 -4.17 11.69
N PRO A 75 -1.82 -2.98 12.31
CA PRO A 75 -0.72 -2.52 13.14
C PRO A 75 -0.40 -3.58 14.19
N ASN A 76 0.87 -3.82 14.46
CA ASN A 76 1.30 -4.78 15.50
C ASN A 76 0.76 -4.42 16.89
N SER A 77 0.40 -3.16 17.11
CA SER A 77 -0.24 -2.66 18.33
C SER A 77 -1.75 -2.95 18.40
N PHE A 78 -2.37 -3.40 17.31
CA PHE A 78 -3.79 -3.66 17.22
C PHE A 78 -4.05 -5.16 17.09
N LEU A 79 -4.48 -5.77 18.19
CA LEU A 79 -4.85 -7.17 18.25
C LEU A 79 -6.36 -7.32 18.15
N LEU A 80 -6.86 -8.05 17.15
CA LEU A 80 -8.29 -8.34 17.04
C LEU A 80 -8.83 -9.13 18.23
N SER A 81 -8.01 -10.03 18.77
CA SER A 81 -8.36 -10.85 19.94
C SER A 81 -8.70 -9.99 21.16
N ARG A 82 -8.21 -8.76 21.21
CA ARG A 82 -8.53 -7.79 22.26
C ARG A 82 -9.99 -7.34 22.27
N LEU A 83 -10.60 -7.31 21.08
CA LEU A 83 -11.97 -6.85 20.89
C LEU A 83 -12.98 -7.99 21.04
N ASP A 84 -12.52 -9.24 21.09
CA ASP A 84 -13.40 -10.39 21.20
C ASP A 84 -13.61 -10.75 22.67
N GLU A 85 -14.72 -10.29 23.25
CA GLU A 85 -15.16 -10.64 24.61
C GLU A 85 -15.78 -12.05 24.67
N GLY A 86 -15.53 -12.92 23.67
CA GLY A 86 -16.04 -14.29 23.58
C GLY A 86 -17.34 -14.44 22.80
N SER A 87 -17.95 -13.33 22.37
CA SER A 87 -19.17 -13.28 21.54
C SER A 87 -18.89 -12.84 20.10
N GLY A 88 -17.62 -12.61 19.74
CA GLY A 88 -17.18 -12.10 18.46
C GLY A 88 -17.00 -10.57 18.46
N VAL A 89 -16.01 -10.11 17.68
CA VAL A 89 -15.66 -8.69 17.51
C VAL A 89 -16.88 -7.81 17.17
N GLU A 90 -17.80 -8.27 16.34
CA GLU A 90 -19.00 -7.50 15.98
C GLU A 90 -19.92 -7.25 17.17
N ALA A 91 -20.17 -8.29 17.97
CA ALA A 91 -21.04 -8.23 19.13
C ALA A 91 -20.46 -7.28 20.18
N ALA A 92 -19.15 -7.36 20.43
CA ALA A 92 -18.44 -6.45 21.34
C ALA A 92 -18.46 -4.98 20.84
N LEU A 93 -18.22 -4.75 19.54
CA LEU A 93 -18.29 -3.39 18.96
C LEU A 93 -19.70 -2.78 19.09
N SER A 94 -20.72 -3.61 18.91
CA SER A 94 -22.12 -3.19 18.99
C SER A 94 -22.57 -2.95 20.43
N ALA A 95 -22.23 -3.85 21.35
CA ALA A 95 -22.58 -3.75 22.77
C ALA A 95 -21.95 -2.50 23.41
N ASN A 96 -20.70 -2.22 23.08
CA ASN A 96 -19.95 -1.11 23.65
C ASN A 96 -20.10 0.22 22.87
N ASN A 97 -20.96 0.28 21.85
CA ASN A 97 -21.13 1.45 20.97
C ASN A 97 -19.79 2.04 20.49
N ALA A 98 -18.92 1.15 20.00
CA ALA A 98 -17.52 1.45 19.77
C ALA A 98 -17.32 2.70 18.91
N ARG A 99 -16.50 3.61 19.42
CA ARG A 99 -16.22 4.89 18.78
C ARG A 99 -14.90 4.83 18.03
N TYR A 100 -14.82 5.59 16.94
CA TYR A 100 -13.60 5.67 16.15
C TYR A 100 -13.39 7.05 15.52
N HIS A 101 -12.13 7.36 15.24
CA HIS A 101 -11.80 8.48 14.36
C HIS A 101 -12.17 8.13 12.91
N LYS A 102 -12.66 9.12 12.16
CA LYS A 102 -12.97 8.94 10.73
C LYS A 102 -11.72 8.58 9.96
N THR A 103 -10.58 9.18 10.30
CA THR A 103 -9.27 8.83 9.73
C THR A 103 -8.89 7.37 9.99
N CYS A 104 -9.06 6.87 11.21
CA CYS A 104 -8.82 5.47 11.57
C CYS A 104 -9.73 4.51 10.77
N ARG A 105 -11.02 4.82 10.65
CA ARG A 105 -11.96 4.00 9.86
C ARG A 105 -11.60 3.97 8.38
N LEU A 106 -11.11 5.07 7.82
CA LEU A 106 -10.71 5.15 6.42
C LEU A 106 -9.51 4.26 6.07
N ARG A 107 -8.67 3.90 7.05
CA ARG A 107 -7.57 2.94 6.84
C ARG A 107 -8.09 1.54 6.53
N TYR A 108 -9.22 1.14 7.11
CA TYR A 108 -9.81 -0.21 6.98
C TYR A 108 -11.14 -0.21 6.22
N ASN A 109 -11.20 0.57 5.14
CA ASN A 109 -12.36 0.61 4.27
C ASN A 109 -12.32 -0.50 3.20
N LYS A 110 -13.46 -0.73 2.53
CA LYS A 110 -13.59 -1.76 1.49
C LYS A 110 -12.57 -1.59 0.36
N THR A 111 -12.40 -0.37 -0.16
CA THR A 111 -11.47 -0.12 -1.27
C THR A 111 -10.01 -0.41 -0.91
N LYS A 112 -9.62 -0.23 0.35
CA LYS A 112 -8.28 -0.55 0.85
C LYS A 112 -8.12 -2.05 1.02
N LEU A 113 -9.17 -2.74 1.47
CA LEU A 113 -9.23 -4.19 1.57
C LEU A 113 -9.11 -4.84 0.19
N ASP A 114 -9.93 -4.43 -0.79
CA ASP A 114 -9.88 -4.97 -2.16
C ASP A 114 -8.49 -4.78 -2.79
N ARG A 115 -7.81 -3.66 -2.51
CA ARG A 115 -6.44 -3.40 -2.98
C ARG A 115 -5.39 -4.23 -2.22
N ALA A 116 -5.62 -4.51 -0.96
CA ALA A 116 -4.75 -5.35 -0.14
C ALA A 116 -4.84 -6.81 -0.60
N GLU A 117 -6.06 -7.36 -0.74
CA GLU A 117 -6.30 -8.70 -1.26
C GLU A 117 -5.69 -8.89 -2.65
N LYS A 118 -5.88 -7.92 -3.57
CA LYS A 118 -5.25 -7.95 -4.90
C LYS A 118 -3.73 -7.93 -4.88
N ARG A 119 -3.08 -7.40 -3.84
CA ARG A 119 -1.63 -7.45 -3.69
C ARG A 119 -1.19 -8.80 -3.14
N HIS A 120 -1.89 -9.29 -2.11
CA HIS A 120 -1.61 -10.57 -1.49
C HIS A 120 -1.78 -11.75 -2.46
N LEU A 121 -2.84 -11.74 -3.28
CA LEU A 121 -3.06 -12.76 -4.31
C LEU A 121 -2.02 -12.75 -5.44
N LYS A 122 -1.35 -11.62 -5.70
CA LYS A 122 -0.25 -11.59 -6.68
C LYS A 122 1.03 -12.18 -6.13
N ILE A 123 1.30 -11.93 -4.85
CA ILE A 123 2.48 -12.47 -4.16
C ILE A 123 2.39 -14.00 -4.06
N GLY A 124 1.18 -14.55 -3.82
CA GLY A 124 0.98 -16.01 -3.78
C GLY A 124 0.85 -16.69 -5.15
N ALA A 125 0.75 -15.94 -6.25
CA ALA A 125 0.65 -16.49 -7.61
C ALA A 125 2.01 -16.49 -8.35
N ASP A 126 3.07 -15.96 -7.74
CA ASP A 126 4.45 -16.05 -8.27
C ASP A 126 5.15 -17.37 -7.90
N GLU A 127 4.50 -18.28 -7.16
CA GLU A 127 5.03 -19.64 -6.90
C GLU A 127 4.62 -20.69 -7.96
N GLU A 128 3.68 -20.36 -8.86
CA GLU A 128 3.39 -21.15 -10.06
C GLU A 128 3.33 -20.21 -11.27
N GLU A 129 4.37 -20.25 -12.12
CA GLU A 129 4.44 -19.51 -13.37
C GLU A 129 3.18 -19.68 -14.21
N GLU A 130 2.44 -18.58 -14.42
CA GLU A 130 1.65 -18.38 -15.63
C GLU A 130 1.74 -16.89 -15.98
N VAL A 131 2.47 -16.60 -17.06
CA VAL A 131 2.70 -15.27 -17.62
C VAL A 131 1.40 -14.78 -18.27
N VAL A 132 0.40 -14.43 -17.46
CA VAL A 132 -0.83 -13.86 -17.98
C VAL A 132 -0.61 -12.37 -18.24
N ASP A 133 -0.49 -12.03 -19.53
CA ASP A 133 -0.47 -10.68 -20.06
C ASP A 133 -1.69 -9.88 -19.57
N ARG A 134 -1.48 -9.07 -18.52
CA ARG A 134 -2.49 -8.16 -18.01
C ARG A 134 -2.42 -6.88 -18.81
N LYS A 135 -3.31 -6.75 -19.80
CA LYS A 135 -3.68 -5.46 -20.41
C LYS A 135 -3.98 -4.44 -19.31
N ARG A 136 -3.01 -3.57 -19.03
CA ARG A 136 -3.04 -2.60 -17.92
C ARG A 136 -3.56 -1.27 -18.44
N THR A 137 -4.78 -0.93 -18.04
CA THR A 137 -5.31 0.42 -18.21
C THR A 137 -4.70 1.34 -17.14
N ARG A 138 -3.92 2.31 -17.62
CA ARG A 138 -3.46 3.55 -16.95
C ARG A 138 -2.67 3.35 -15.66
N TYR A 139 -1.35 3.51 -15.72
CA TYR A 139 -0.53 4.47 -14.97
C TYR A 139 0.94 4.28 -15.39
N LEU A 140 1.57 5.37 -15.83
CA LEU A 140 2.96 5.48 -16.25
C LEU A 140 3.90 5.14 -15.08
N SER A 141 4.46 3.93 -15.11
CA SER A 141 5.69 3.52 -14.44
C SER A 141 6.05 2.17 -15.05
N ARG A 142 6.84 2.18 -16.12
CA ARG A 142 7.32 0.99 -16.81
C ARG A 142 8.36 0.31 -15.89
N PRO A 143 8.14 -0.93 -15.42
CA PRO A 143 9.22 -1.75 -14.92
C PRO A 143 10.07 -2.17 -16.12
N SER A 144 11.38 -2.04 -15.98
CA SER A 144 12.34 -2.58 -16.93
C SER A 144 12.28 -4.11 -16.85
N SER A 145 11.79 -4.75 -17.92
CA SER A 145 12.02 -6.17 -18.17
C SER A 145 12.25 -6.37 -19.67
N THR A 146 13.52 -6.66 -19.95
CA THR A 146 14.03 -7.68 -20.87
C THR A 146 13.43 -7.78 -22.27
N GLU A 147 14.29 -7.40 -23.22
CA GLU A 147 14.42 -7.93 -24.58
C GLU A 147 13.29 -7.66 -25.57
N THR A 148 13.32 -6.45 -26.12
CA THR A 148 13.00 -6.26 -27.54
C THR A 148 13.94 -5.19 -28.08
N LYS A 149 15.08 -5.61 -28.64
CA LYS A 149 16.15 -4.80 -29.25
C LYS A 149 16.55 -3.57 -28.40
N HIS A 150 17.70 -3.65 -27.72
CA HIS A 150 18.29 -2.52 -27.00
C HIS A 150 18.57 -1.35 -27.99
N GLN A 151 17.55 -0.54 -28.29
CA GLN A 151 17.76 0.83 -28.70
C GLN A 151 18.42 1.47 -27.47
N GLU A 152 19.74 1.64 -27.52
CA GLU A 152 20.48 2.30 -26.46
C GLU A 152 19.72 3.57 -26.09
N VAL A 153 19.20 3.61 -24.86
CA VAL A 153 18.38 4.72 -24.40
C VAL A 153 19.31 5.92 -24.29
N LYS A 154 19.31 6.78 -25.29
CA LYS A 154 20.19 7.95 -25.40
C LYS A 154 19.42 9.23 -25.10
N CYS A 155 20.15 10.24 -24.66
CA CYS A 155 19.64 11.58 -24.53
C CYS A 155 19.35 12.16 -25.92
N PHE A 156 18.16 12.71 -26.09
CA PHE A 156 17.71 13.38 -27.31
C PHE A 156 18.61 14.56 -27.70
N PHE A 157 19.15 15.29 -26.73
CA PHE A 157 19.97 16.49 -27.01
C PHE A 157 21.45 16.22 -27.25
N CYS A 158 22.07 15.28 -26.52
CA CYS A 158 23.51 15.03 -26.63
C CYS A 158 23.88 13.66 -27.19
N GLY A 159 22.90 12.77 -27.39
CA GLY A 159 23.15 11.40 -27.87
C GLY A 159 23.84 10.47 -26.87
N GLU A 160 24.13 10.94 -25.65
CA GLU A 160 24.83 10.16 -24.63
C GLU A 160 23.89 9.26 -23.80
N ALA A 161 24.45 8.20 -23.22
CA ALA A 161 23.76 7.25 -22.35
C ALA A 161 23.22 7.91 -21.05
N PRO A 162 22.31 7.24 -20.31
CA PRO A 162 21.91 7.70 -18.98
C PRO A 162 23.13 7.78 -18.06
N GLY A 163 23.48 9.00 -17.64
CA GLY A 163 24.45 9.19 -16.56
C GLY A 163 23.85 8.78 -15.20
N SER A 164 24.55 9.08 -14.12
CA SER A 164 24.09 8.79 -12.75
C SER A 164 22.73 9.39 -12.38
N ALA A 165 22.34 10.50 -13.01
CA ALA A 165 21.07 11.19 -12.78
C ALA A 165 19.88 10.57 -13.56
N GLY A 166 20.12 9.60 -14.43
CA GLY A 166 19.11 9.02 -15.31
C GLY A 166 18.61 9.98 -16.41
N LEU A 167 17.72 9.48 -17.26
CA LEU A 167 17.05 10.25 -18.32
C LEU A 167 15.58 10.50 -17.99
N HIS A 168 15.11 11.68 -18.33
CA HIS A 168 13.71 12.08 -18.22
C HIS A 168 12.98 11.87 -19.54
N GLU A 169 11.74 11.39 -19.46
CA GLU A 169 10.91 11.18 -20.63
C GLU A 169 10.09 12.43 -20.96
N ALA A 170 10.00 12.76 -22.24
CA ALA A 170 9.13 13.83 -22.72
C ALA A 170 7.67 13.41 -22.59
N ALA A 171 6.94 14.05 -21.67
CA ALA A 171 5.56 13.69 -21.36
C ALA A 171 4.52 14.75 -21.78
N THR A 172 4.94 15.88 -22.35
CA THR A 172 4.03 16.99 -22.69
C THR A 172 4.40 17.65 -24.02
N PHE A 173 3.39 17.99 -24.83
CA PHE A 173 3.55 18.78 -26.06
C PHE A 173 4.10 20.20 -25.82
N GLN A 174 3.90 20.73 -24.61
CA GLN A 174 4.44 22.04 -24.22
C GLN A 174 5.97 22.02 -24.12
N LEU A 175 6.56 20.87 -23.76
CA LEU A 175 8.01 20.68 -23.79
C LEU A 175 8.54 20.82 -25.23
N ASP A 176 7.93 20.11 -26.18
CA ASP A 176 8.28 20.16 -27.60
C ASP A 176 8.20 21.58 -28.15
N SER A 177 7.09 22.27 -27.88
CA SER A 177 6.88 23.64 -28.35
C SER A 177 8.00 24.58 -27.87
N ARG A 178 8.39 24.48 -26.59
CA ARG A 178 9.47 25.30 -26.02
C ARG A 178 10.84 24.94 -26.61
N VAL A 179 11.13 23.65 -26.75
CA VAL A 179 12.38 23.16 -27.34
C VAL A 179 12.50 23.61 -28.80
N ARG A 180 11.42 23.54 -29.56
CA ARG A 180 11.34 24.04 -30.94
C ARG A 180 11.56 25.54 -31.02
N SER A 181 10.95 26.32 -30.12
CA SER A 181 11.22 27.77 -30.05
C SER A 181 12.70 28.05 -29.76
N CYS A 182 13.31 27.33 -28.81
CA CYS A 182 14.74 27.49 -28.54
C CYS A 182 15.61 27.10 -29.74
N ALA A 183 15.29 26.01 -30.42
CA ALA A 183 16.02 25.57 -31.61
C ALA A 183 15.95 26.62 -32.74
N LEU A 184 14.80 27.26 -32.94
CA LEU A 184 14.64 28.37 -33.89
C LEU A 184 15.45 29.61 -33.49
N ILE A 185 15.50 29.95 -32.19
CA ILE A 185 16.27 31.11 -31.70
C ILE A 185 17.78 30.90 -31.91
N MET A 186 18.26 29.68 -31.71
CA MET A 186 19.68 29.33 -31.85
C MET A 186 20.06 28.88 -33.26
N ASP A 187 19.10 28.82 -34.19
CA ASP A 187 19.25 28.24 -35.54
C ASP A 187 19.88 26.83 -35.54
N ASP A 188 19.48 26.02 -34.56
CA ASP A 188 19.98 24.64 -34.40
C ASP A 188 19.25 23.71 -35.37
N MET A 189 19.77 23.64 -36.60
CA MET A 189 19.20 22.85 -37.68
C MET A 189 19.16 21.34 -37.38
N ASP A 190 20.13 20.83 -36.62
CA ASP A 190 20.17 19.42 -36.24
C ASP A 190 19.01 19.08 -35.30
N LEU A 191 18.76 19.93 -34.29
CA LEU A 191 17.63 19.77 -33.39
C LEU A 191 16.28 19.95 -34.12
N LEU A 192 16.20 20.90 -35.06
CA LEU A 192 14.98 21.12 -35.85
C LEU A 192 14.66 19.94 -36.78
N THR A 193 15.67 19.35 -37.43
CA THR A 193 15.46 18.16 -38.26
C THR A 193 14.98 16.97 -37.44
N GLN A 194 15.53 16.77 -36.24
CA GLN A 194 15.05 15.73 -35.32
C GLN A 194 13.60 15.96 -34.88
N LEU A 195 13.21 17.20 -34.58
CA LEU A 195 11.83 17.56 -34.21
C LEU A 195 10.83 17.47 -35.39
N ASN A 196 11.31 17.51 -36.64
CA ASN A 196 10.48 17.30 -37.82
C ASN A 196 10.15 15.83 -38.07
N VAL A 197 10.94 14.89 -37.57
CA VAL A 197 10.64 13.45 -37.65
C VAL A 197 9.36 13.12 -36.85
N GLY A 198 9.12 13.86 -35.78
CA GLY A 198 7.93 13.75 -34.92
C GLY A 198 8.10 14.61 -33.68
N ASP A 199 7.03 14.93 -32.96
CA ASP A 199 7.19 15.62 -31.69
C ASP A 199 7.92 14.74 -30.65
N MET A 200 8.54 15.38 -29.66
CA MET A 200 9.32 14.68 -28.63
C MET A 200 8.53 13.60 -27.89
N VAL A 201 7.19 13.70 -27.80
CA VAL A 201 6.35 12.72 -27.11
C VAL A 201 6.13 11.49 -28.01
N ALA A 202 5.84 11.71 -29.29
CA ALA A 202 5.67 10.67 -30.30
C ALA A 202 6.96 9.86 -30.51
N GLN A 203 8.13 10.50 -30.39
CA GLN A 203 9.43 9.83 -30.45
C GLN A 203 9.83 9.16 -29.13
N GLU A 204 8.97 9.19 -28.10
CA GLU A 204 9.29 8.73 -26.74
C GLU A 204 10.64 9.29 -26.25
N ALA A 205 10.92 10.55 -26.58
CA ALA A 205 12.23 11.14 -26.43
C ALA A 205 12.62 11.23 -24.95
N LYS A 206 13.87 10.85 -24.67
CA LYS A 206 14.45 10.87 -23.33
C LYS A 206 15.59 11.85 -23.27
N TYR A 207 15.72 12.63 -22.19
CA TYR A 207 16.71 13.71 -22.10
C TYR A 207 17.26 13.86 -20.68
N HIS A 208 18.49 14.36 -20.56
CA HIS A 208 19.00 14.78 -19.25
C HIS A 208 18.40 16.12 -18.87
N ARG A 209 18.03 16.31 -17.59
CA ARG A 209 17.56 17.62 -17.08
C ARG A 209 18.55 18.74 -17.38
N ASN A 210 19.85 18.44 -17.23
CA ASN A 210 20.89 19.43 -17.44
C ASN A 210 21.00 19.86 -18.91
N CYS A 211 20.80 18.94 -19.86
CA CYS A 211 20.81 19.27 -21.29
C CYS A 211 19.65 20.20 -21.65
N LEU A 212 18.45 19.95 -21.11
CA LEU A 212 17.30 20.84 -21.31
C LEU A 212 17.54 22.23 -20.72
N LEU A 213 18.09 22.30 -19.50
CA LEU A 213 18.42 23.57 -18.87
C LEU A 213 19.48 24.33 -19.66
N ASN A 214 20.52 23.65 -20.15
CA ASN A 214 21.55 24.25 -20.99
C ASN A 214 20.97 24.78 -22.31
N LEU A 215 20.03 24.06 -22.92
CA LEU A 215 19.30 24.52 -24.11
C LEU A 215 18.57 25.84 -23.82
N TYR A 216 17.81 25.89 -22.72
CA TYR A 216 17.09 27.10 -22.32
C TYR A 216 18.02 28.26 -21.96
N ASN A 217 19.17 27.99 -21.36
CA ASN A 217 20.15 29.02 -21.03
C ASN A 217 20.87 29.57 -22.27
N ARG A 218 21.06 28.76 -23.32
CA ARG A 218 21.67 29.22 -24.58
C ARG A 218 20.70 30.03 -25.44
N ALA A 219 19.40 29.75 -25.34
CA ALA A 219 18.35 30.46 -26.08
C ALA A 219 17.88 31.76 -25.37
N ARG A 220 18.47 32.12 -24.23
CA ARG A 220 18.17 33.32 -23.45
C ARG A 220 19.30 34.35 -23.61
#